data_AF-A0A955XCV8-F1
#
_entry.id   AF-A0A955XCV8-F1
#
_cell.length_a   1.000
_cell.length_b   1.000
_cell.length_c   1.000
_cell.angle_alpha   90.00
_cell.angle_beta   90.00
_cell.angle_gamma   90.00
#
_symmetry.space_group_name_H-M   'P 1'
#
loop_
_entity.id
_entity.type
_entity.pdbx_description
1 polymer ?
#
loop_
_entity_poly.entity_id
_entity_poly.type
_entity_poly.pdbx_seq_one_letter_code
_entity_poly.pdbx_strand_id
1 'polypeptide(L)' 'MALRIAAVAYTHYESDPRVRREAEALAGRGDEVTVFALRRPETSAEETIRGVRVVRLDIPRYRGGRALAYAWSYAAFLS' A
#
# COMPACT_ATOMS: atom_id res chain seq x y z
N MET A 1 -7.15 20.87 -5.44
CA MET A 1 -8.10 19.77 -5.67
C MET A 1 -7.44 18.53 -5.11
N ALA A 2 -8.02 17.88 -4.10
CA ALA A 2 -7.42 16.68 -3.49
C ALA A 2 -7.68 15.47 -4.40
N LEU A 3 -6.61 14.76 -4.76
CA LEU A 3 -6.70 13.53 -5.55
C LEU A 3 -6.74 12.32 -4.61
N ARG A 4 -7.42 11.27 -5.06
CA ARG A 4 -7.37 9.96 -4.39
C ARG A 4 -6.33 9.09 -5.07
N ILE A 5 -5.30 8.72 -4.34
CA ILE A 5 -4.13 8.02 -4.87
C ILE A 5 -3.97 6.70 -4.11
N ALA A 6 -3.92 5.61 -4.87
CA ALA A 6 -3.62 4.28 -4.35
C ALA A 6 -2.24 3.84 -4.83
N ALA A 7 -1.36 3.50 -3.89
CA ALA A 7 -0.06 2.91 -4.17
C ALA A 7 -0.02 1.47 -3.64
N VAL A 8 0.51 0.56 -4.44
CA VAL A 8 0.66 -0.84 -4.05
C VAL A 8 2.14 -1.17 -4.04
N ALA A 9 2.65 -1.53 -2.86
CA ALA A 9 4.04 -1.87 -2.66
C ALA A 9 4.15 -3.29 -2.10
N TYR A 10 4.84 -4.16 -2.81
CA TYR A 10 5.15 -5.52 -2.33
C TYR A 10 6.34 -5.51 -1.36
N THR A 11 6.35 -4.53 -0.45
CA THR A 11 7.40 -4.28 0.54
C THR A 11 6.73 -3.94 1.87
N HIS A 12 7.51 -3.87 2.94
CA HIS A 12 6.99 -3.31 4.21
C HIS A 12 7.16 -1.80 4.15
N TYR A 13 6.07 -1.07 4.34
CA TYR A 13 6.03 0.39 4.21
C TYR A 13 7.08 1.10 5.06
N GLU A 14 7.34 0.59 6.27
CA GLU A 14 8.32 1.15 7.20
C GLU A 14 9.76 0.93 6.74
N SER A 15 10.01 -0.11 5.95
CA SER A 15 11.34 -0.48 5.46
C SER A 15 11.69 0.10 4.10
N ASP A 16 10.69 0.62 3.36
CA ASP A 16 10.89 1.18 2.03
C ASP A 16 10.85 2.72 2.07
N PRO A 17 12.00 3.39 2.19
CA PRO A 17 12.06 4.84 2.27
C PRO A 17 11.59 5.52 0.98
N ARG A 18 11.54 4.83 -0.17
CA ARG A 18 11.13 5.43 -1.45
C ARG A 18 9.63 5.57 -1.51
N VAL A 19 8.92 4.45 -1.32
CA VAL A 19 7.44 4.42 -1.27
C VAL A 19 6.92 5.37 -0.20
N ARG A 20 7.58 5.41 0.95
CA ARG A 20 7.23 6.30 2.06
C ARG A 20 7.37 7.77 1.68
N ARG A 21 8.51 8.19 1.11
CA ARG A 21 8.74 9.60 0.72
C ARG A 21 7.74 10.07 -0.34
N GLU A 22 7.46 9.25 -1.34
CA GLU A 22 6.51 9.58 -2.40
C GLU A 22 5.08 9.73 -1.83
N ALA A 23 4.64 8.77 -1.03
CA ALA A 23 3.32 8.79 -0.42
C ALA A 23 3.16 9.98 0.55
N GLU A 24 4.16 10.25 1.38
CA GLU A 24 4.14 11.39 2.32
C GLU A 24 4.16 12.73 1.59
N ALA A 25 4.89 12.86 0.48
CA ALA A 25 4.91 14.08 -0.32
C ALA A 25 3.53 14.38 -0.95
N LEU A 26 2.85 13.34 -1.46
CA LEU A 26 1.50 13.44 -2.01
C LEU A 26 0.47 13.76 -0.91
N ALA A 27 0.56 13.10 0.25
CA ALA A 27 -0.29 13.42 1.40
C ALA A 27 -0.05 14.86 1.90
N GLY A 28 1.21 15.32 1.93
CA GLY A 28 1.58 16.69 2.30
C GLY A 28 1.08 17.75 1.32
N ARG A 29 0.83 17.39 0.05
CA ARG A 29 0.15 18.25 -0.93
C ARG A 29 -1.35 18.42 -0.64
N GLY A 30 -1.91 17.57 0.23
CA GLY A 30 -3.33 17.53 0.56
C GLY A 30 -4.12 16.43 -0.18
N ASP A 31 -3.44 15.45 -0.77
CA ASP A 31 -4.09 14.31 -1.41
C ASP A 31 -4.45 13.20 -0.40
N GLU A 32 -5.51 12.45 -0.71
CA GLU A 32 -5.87 11.25 0.04
C GLU A 32 -5.04 10.08 -0.50
N VAL A 33 -3.96 9.73 0.22
CA VAL A 33 -3.05 8.67 -0.20
C VAL A 33 -3.28 7.40 0.63
N THR A 34 -3.55 6.30 -0.06
CA THR A 34 -3.59 4.96 0.54
C THR A 34 -2.47 4.09 -0.01
N VAL A 35 -1.69 3.48 0.88
CA VAL A 35 -0.60 2.55 0.53
C VAL A 35 -0.96 1.14 0.99
N PHE A 36 -0.99 0.20 0.06
CA PHE A 36 -1.13 -1.23 0.36
C PHE A 36 0.26 -1.85 0.48
N ALA A 37 0.59 -2.37 1.65
CA ALA A 37 1.91 -2.92 1.97
C ALA A 37 1.81 -4.31 2.61
N LEU A 38 2.93 -5.04 2.66
CA LEU A 38 2.99 -6.35 3.32
C LEU A 38 2.95 -6.20 4.85
N ARG A 39 2.09 -6.98 5.50
CA ARG A 39 2.03 -7.03 6.97
C ARG A 39 3.26 -7.73 7.56
N ARG A 40 3.80 -7.17 8.64
CA ARG A 40 4.72 -7.90 9.54
C ARG A 40 3.91 -8.46 10.73
N PRO A 41 4.34 -9.59 11.31
CA PRO A 41 3.60 -10.28 12.38
C PRO A 41 3.23 -9.39 13.57
N GLU A 42 4.01 -8.34 13.82
CA GLU A 42 3.89 -7.46 14.99
C GLU A 42 3.25 -6.10 14.67
N THR A 43 2.69 -5.90 13.47
CA THR A 43 2.20 -4.59 13.04
C THR A 43 0.69 -4.57 12.82
N SER A 44 0.07 -3.43 13.14
CA SER A 44 -1.35 -3.15 12.94
C SER A 44 -1.76 -3.38 11.48
N ALA A 45 -2.94 -3.95 11.26
CA ALA A 45 -3.46 -4.21 9.91
C ALA A 45 -3.72 -2.91 9.13
N GLU A 46 -3.99 -1.81 9.82
CA GLU A 46 -4.19 -0.50 9.24
C GLU A 46 -3.62 0.56 10.16
N GLU A 47 -2.98 1.58 9.60
CA GLU A 47 -2.46 2.72 10.35
C GLU A 47 -2.31 3.95 9.45
N THR A 48 -2.55 5.14 10.00
CA THR A 48 -2.23 6.39 9.30
C THR A 48 -0.85 6.88 9.74
N ILE A 49 0.11 6.89 8.81
CA ILE A 49 1.46 7.37 9.04
C ILE A 49 1.64 8.67 8.26
N ARG A 50 1.82 9.79 8.98
CA ARG A 50 2.12 11.11 8.37
C ARG A 50 1.14 11.52 7.26
N GLY A 51 -0.14 11.31 7.50
CA GLY A 51 -1.21 11.64 6.54
C GLY A 51 -1.42 10.59 5.44
N VAL A 52 -0.61 9.53 5.40
CA VAL A 52 -0.77 8.40 4.49
C VAL A 52 -1.52 7.27 5.19
N ARG A 53 -2.60 6.79 4.59
CA ARG A 53 -3.32 5.61 5.08
C ARG A 53 -2.60 4.35 4.63
N VAL A 54 -1.99 3.61 5.54
CA VAL A 54 -1.26 2.37 5.26
C VAL A 54 -2.15 1.18 5.61
N VAL A 55 -2.50 0.40 4.60
CA VAL A 55 -3.25 -0.85 4.74
C VAL A 55 -2.29 -2.01 4.57
N ARG A 56 -2.04 -2.75 5.65
CA ARG A 56 -1.14 -3.89 5.67
C ARG A 56 -1.94 -5.16 5.40
N LEU A 57 -1.67 -5.80 4.28
CA LEU A 57 -2.36 -7.01 3.87
C LEU A 57 -1.81 -8.20 4.64
N ASP A 58 -2.68 -8.91 5.36
CA ASP A 58 -2.37 -10.13 6.10
C ASP A 58 -2.29 -11.34 5.16
N ILE A 59 -1.33 -11.28 4.24
CA ILE A 59 -1.05 -12.35 3.29
C ILE A 59 0.15 -13.13 3.85
N PRO A 60 -0.03 -14.42 4.21
CA PRO A 60 1.10 -15.23 4.65
C PRO A 60 2.15 -15.25 3.54
N ARG A 61 3.43 -15.10 3.92
CA ARG A 61 4.58 -15.08 3.01
C ARG A 61 4.74 -16.43 2.31
N TYR A 62 3.89 -16.70 1.31
CA TYR A 62 3.76 -17.98 0.61
C TYR A 62 4.39 -17.87 -0.78
N ARG A 63 5.42 -18.69 -1.01
CA ARG A 63 6.45 -18.55 -2.05
C ARG A 63 6.04 -18.93 -3.49
N GLY A 64 4.76 -18.84 -3.91
CA GLY A 64 4.47 -19.23 -5.31
C GLY A 64 3.03 -19.34 -5.85
N GLY A 65 2.00 -18.69 -5.30
CA GLY A 65 0.62 -18.90 -5.81
C GLY A 65 -0.26 -17.68 -6.06
N ARG A 66 0.07 -16.48 -5.55
CA ARG A 66 -0.86 -15.32 -5.54
C ARG A 66 -0.38 -14.08 -6.32
N ALA A 67 0.66 -14.21 -7.15
CA ALA A 67 0.86 -13.28 -8.27
C ALA A 67 -0.41 -13.20 -9.15
N LEU A 68 -1.20 -14.29 -9.18
CA LEU A 68 -2.51 -14.38 -9.83
C LEU A 68 -3.60 -13.52 -9.18
N ALA A 69 -3.57 -13.28 -7.85
CA ALA A 69 -4.51 -12.39 -7.18
C ALA A 69 -4.14 -10.90 -7.40
N TYR A 70 -2.83 -10.62 -7.55
CA TYR A 70 -2.31 -9.31 -7.92
C TYR A 70 -2.63 -8.95 -9.37
N ALA A 71 -2.56 -9.93 -10.28
CA ALA A 71 -3.06 -9.80 -11.64
C ALA A 71 -4.60 -9.60 -11.68
N TRP A 72 -5.35 -10.17 -10.73
CA TRP A 72 -6.81 -9.99 -10.67
C TRP A 72 -7.24 -8.57 -10.29
N SER A 73 -6.49 -7.89 -9.41
CA SER A 73 -6.72 -6.45 -9.15
C SER A 73 -6.41 -5.56 -10.36
N TYR A 74 -5.51 -5.98 -11.25
CA TYR A 74 -5.30 -5.30 -12.54
C TYR A 74 -6.41 -5.63 -13.55
N ALA A 75 -6.95 -6.85 -13.55
CA ALA A 75 -8.05 -7.25 -14.45
C ALA A 75 -9.39 -6.60 -14.07
N ALA A 76 -9.65 -6.35 -12.78
CA ALA A 76 -10.88 -5.74 -12.28
C ALA A 76 -10.95 -4.21 -12.46
N PHE A 77 -9.89 -3.58 -12.99
CA PHE A 77 -9.88 -2.14 -13.30
C PHE A 77 -10.32 -1.83 -14.75
N LEU A 78 -10.57 -2.83 -15.60
CA LEU A 78 -10.97 -2.67 -17.00
C LEU A 78 -12.33 -3.32 -17.33
N SER A 79 -13.21 -3.46 -16.34
CA SER A 79 -14.62 -3.84 -16.53
C SER A 79 -15.54 -2.87 -15.81
#